data_AF-A0A814VDB9-F1
#
_entry.id   AF-A0A814VDB9-F1
#
_cell.length_a   1.000
_cell.length_b   1.000
_cell.length_c   1.000
_cell.angle_alpha   90.00
_cell.angle_beta   90.00
_cell.angle_gamma   90.00
#
_symmetry.space_group_name_H-M   'P 1'
#
loop_
_entity.id
_entity.type
_entity.pdbx_description
1 polymer ?
#
loop_
_entity_poly.entity_id
_entity_poly.type
_entity_poly.pdbx_seq_one_letter_code
_entity_poly.pdbx_strand_id
1 'polypeptide(L)'
;MATSTASTAITGLPTRGFFEPAQYERCINRYEFGSELLGHLSSMFEERSNLEHSYVNSLRSWSRKWHGELTKLSEYSSNKRVWDQIVSTGEQMADIHQTIASNLHDNIQPKLKQWKKDNYEKSFINYKKSKEFEKEFDNVQKPWSKLLESIHEAKQNYHRLSKLLKQCEQQKSSMPADVPSETQKQIVDHYIQVSLDVDTARTRYQHLLRDVAPGAEARQRYEANMTEVFQHTQAFERKRLDFFKDIFTDYIKTLQQQAVFNKMLDDYVRVLQTHNTPGDLDAWYNNHGPGTKSHYPIYEEYQETL
;
A
#
# COMPACT_ATOMS: atom_id res chain seq x y z
N MET A 1 -25.29 3.64 4.86
CA MET A 1 -25.01 4.46 3.66
C MET A 1 -23.64 5.08 3.84
N ALA A 2 -22.61 4.45 3.27
CA ALA A 2 -21.23 4.94 3.33
C ALA A 2 -20.83 5.33 1.90
N THR A 3 -20.51 6.60 1.73
CA THR A 3 -20.09 7.21 0.47
C THR A 3 -18.72 6.69 0.08
N SER A 4 -18.72 5.72 -0.85
CA SER A 4 -17.54 5.32 -1.62
C SER A 4 -17.12 6.50 -2.50
N THR A 5 -16.04 7.19 -2.16
CA THR A 5 -15.34 8.09 -3.07
C THR A 5 -14.57 7.23 -4.07
N ALA A 6 -15.28 6.83 -5.12
CA ALA A 6 -14.70 6.21 -6.29
C ALA A 6 -13.61 7.11 -6.87
N SER A 7 -12.40 6.55 -6.99
CA SER A 7 -11.28 7.15 -7.69
C SER A 7 -11.69 7.38 -9.14
N THR A 8 -11.91 8.65 -9.48
CA THR A 8 -12.17 9.07 -10.85
C THR A 8 -10.91 8.81 -11.68
N ALA A 9 -10.96 7.78 -12.53
CA ALA A 9 -10.00 7.61 -13.61
C ALA A 9 -10.03 8.88 -14.47
N ILE A 10 -8.94 9.67 -14.43
CA ILE A 10 -8.78 10.87 -15.25
C ILE A 10 -8.38 10.41 -16.66
N THR A 11 -9.38 10.20 -17.50
CA THR A 11 -9.24 10.22 -18.96
C THR A 11 -9.45 11.67 -19.44
N GLY A 12 -8.46 12.30 -20.10
CA GLY A 12 -8.76 13.48 -20.94
C GLY A 12 -7.78 14.65 -21.02
N LEU A 13 -6.53 14.54 -20.56
CA LEU A 13 -5.46 15.50 -20.93
C LEU A 13 -4.29 14.70 -21.51
N PRO A 14 -3.56 15.22 -22.52
CA PRO A 14 -2.27 14.62 -22.87
C PRO A 14 -1.44 14.61 -21.60
N THR A 15 -1.16 13.42 -21.06
CA THR A 15 -0.31 13.27 -19.89
C THR A 15 1.05 13.84 -20.26
N ARG A 16 1.39 15.01 -19.69
CA ARG A 16 2.69 15.63 -19.85
C ARG A 16 3.80 14.62 -19.58
N GLY A 17 4.83 14.62 -20.43
CA GLY A 17 5.93 13.68 -20.35
C GLY A 17 6.88 13.99 -19.19
N PHE A 18 7.63 12.98 -18.72
CA PHE A 18 8.58 13.12 -17.60
C PHE A 18 9.61 14.25 -17.80
N PHE A 19 10.09 14.44 -19.03
CA PHE A 19 11.08 15.46 -19.36
C PHE A 19 10.51 16.88 -19.43
N GLU A 20 9.19 17.06 -19.31
CA GLU A 20 8.59 18.38 -19.23
C GLU A 20 8.85 19.03 -17.85
N PRO A 21 8.90 20.37 -17.79
CA PRO A 21 9.10 21.09 -16.54
C PRO A 21 8.17 20.62 -15.41
N ALA A 22 8.76 20.43 -14.22
CA ALA A 22 8.14 19.96 -12.99
C ALA A 22 7.47 18.57 -13.02
N GLN A 23 7.50 17.81 -14.12
CA GLN A 23 6.85 16.48 -14.15
C GLN A 23 7.56 15.42 -13.30
N TYR A 24 8.80 15.66 -12.85
CA TYR A 24 9.50 14.80 -11.89
C TYR A 24 8.89 14.81 -10.49
N GLU A 25 8.02 15.78 -10.15
CA GLU A 25 7.29 15.82 -8.87
C GLU A 25 6.54 14.52 -8.59
N ARG A 26 6.07 13.82 -9.64
CA ARG A 26 5.45 12.49 -9.50
C ARG A 26 6.37 11.46 -8.84
N CYS A 27 7.67 11.55 -9.08
CA CYS A 27 8.66 10.66 -8.48
C CYS A 27 8.86 10.97 -6.99
N ILE A 28 8.86 12.26 -6.63
CA ILE A 28 8.95 12.72 -5.25
C ILE A 28 7.68 12.32 -4.49
N ASN A 29 6.51 12.59 -5.07
CA ASN A 29 5.22 12.20 -4.49
C ASN A 29 5.13 10.67 -4.28
N ARG A 30 5.64 9.85 -5.22
CA ARG A 30 5.69 8.39 -5.04
C ARG A 30 6.48 7.99 -3.80
N TYR A 31 7.63 8.63 -3.55
CA TYR A 31 8.38 8.43 -2.32
C TYR A 31 7.53 8.80 -1.10
N GLU A 32 6.90 9.97 -1.08
CA GLU A 32 6.12 10.45 0.08
C GLU A 32 4.94 9.54 0.40
N PHE A 33 4.19 9.14 -0.63
CA PHE A 33 3.09 8.17 -0.51
C PHE A 33 3.57 6.80 -0.02
N GLY A 34 4.82 6.41 -0.29
CA GLY A 34 5.39 5.17 0.23
C GLY A 34 5.37 5.07 1.76
N SER A 35 5.48 6.20 2.48
CA SER A 35 5.36 6.27 3.94
C SER A 35 3.92 6.03 4.42
N GLU A 36 2.94 6.53 3.68
CA GLU A 36 1.51 6.34 3.96
C GLU A 36 1.10 4.89 3.72
N LEU A 37 1.57 4.28 2.61
CA LEU A 37 1.34 2.87 2.31
C LEU A 37 1.86 1.93 3.43
N LEU A 38 3.01 2.24 4.04
CA LEU A 38 3.48 1.52 5.22
C LEU A 38 2.56 1.67 6.43
N GLY A 39 1.95 2.85 6.59
CA GLY A 39 0.94 3.09 7.62
C GLY A 39 -0.30 2.23 7.42
N HIS A 40 -0.84 2.22 6.19
CA HIS A 40 -1.97 1.37 5.83
C HIS A 40 -1.67 -0.12 6.04
N LEU A 41 -0.47 -0.57 5.65
CA LEU A 41 -0.06 -1.96 5.85
C LEU A 41 0.04 -2.31 7.35
N SER A 42 0.60 -1.42 8.17
CA SER A 42 0.67 -1.59 9.62
C SER A 42 -0.73 -1.66 10.25
N SER A 43 -1.64 -0.75 9.91
CA SER A 43 -3.03 -0.80 10.40
C SER A 43 -3.74 -2.10 10.01
N MET A 44 -3.59 -2.54 8.76
CA MET A 44 -4.20 -3.79 8.29
C MET A 44 -3.72 -5.02 9.08
N PHE A 45 -2.42 -5.12 9.40
CA PHE A 45 -1.92 -6.21 10.24
C PHE A 45 -2.31 -6.09 11.72
N GLU A 46 -2.52 -4.87 12.22
CA GLU A 46 -3.00 -4.64 13.60
C GLU A 46 -4.46 -5.09 13.73
N GLU A 47 -5.30 -4.68 12.79
CA GLU A 47 -6.68 -5.15 12.67
C GLU A 47 -6.73 -6.68 12.58
N ARG A 48 -5.87 -7.28 11.75
CA ARG A 48 -5.78 -8.73 11.68
C ARG A 48 -5.38 -9.37 13.00
N SER A 49 -4.37 -8.83 13.70
CA SER A 49 -3.97 -9.36 15.02
C SER A 49 -5.10 -9.28 16.04
N ASN A 50 -5.93 -8.22 16.00
CA ASN A 50 -7.08 -8.07 16.87
C ASN A 50 -8.17 -9.12 16.60
N LEU A 51 -8.40 -9.49 15.32
CA LEU A 51 -9.30 -10.59 14.98
C LEU A 51 -8.84 -11.92 15.57
N GLU A 52 -7.54 -12.22 15.48
CA GLU A 52 -6.97 -13.43 16.08
C GLU A 52 -7.15 -13.44 17.61
N HIS A 53 -6.82 -12.34 18.30
CA HIS A 53 -7.02 -12.22 19.75
C HIS A 53 -8.49 -12.43 20.17
N SER A 54 -9.44 -11.91 19.39
CA SER A 54 -10.87 -12.11 19.65
C SER A 54 -11.26 -13.59 19.60
N TYR A 55 -10.74 -14.32 18.60
CA TYR A 55 -11.01 -15.75 18.45
C TYR A 55 -10.35 -16.57 19.55
N VAL A 56 -9.09 -16.26 19.90
CA VAL A 56 -8.37 -16.86 21.03
C VAL A 56 -9.17 -16.72 22.33
N ASN A 57 -9.59 -15.50 22.66
CA ASN A 57 -10.36 -15.25 23.89
C ASN A 57 -11.69 -16.01 23.90
N SER A 58 -12.36 -16.08 22.75
CA SER A 58 -13.63 -16.82 22.60
C SER A 58 -13.44 -18.33 22.80
N LEU A 59 -12.39 -18.90 22.20
CA LEU A 59 -12.05 -20.33 22.35
C LEU A 59 -11.70 -20.68 23.80
N ARG A 60 -10.85 -19.88 24.46
CA ARG A 60 -10.48 -20.11 25.87
C ARG A 60 -11.68 -19.98 26.80
N SER A 61 -12.53 -18.98 26.58
CA SER A 61 -13.76 -18.81 27.35
C SER A 61 -14.71 -20.00 27.19
N TRP A 62 -14.93 -20.44 25.95
CA TRP A 62 -15.73 -21.63 25.64
C TRP A 62 -15.16 -22.89 26.29
N SER A 63 -13.85 -23.12 26.17
CA SER A 63 -13.18 -24.29 26.74
C SER A 63 -13.32 -24.33 28.27
N ARG A 64 -12.98 -23.24 28.96
CA ARG A 64 -13.07 -23.17 30.43
C ARG A 64 -14.48 -23.40 30.93
N LYS A 65 -15.49 -22.81 30.27
CA LYS A 65 -16.90 -23.00 30.59
C LYS A 65 -17.26 -24.48 30.54
N TRP A 66 -16.96 -25.16 29.43
CA TRP A 66 -17.38 -26.53 29.23
C TRP A 66 -16.61 -27.54 30.07
N HIS A 67 -15.34 -27.30 30.41
CA HIS A 67 -14.66 -28.10 31.44
C HIS A 67 -15.39 -28.02 32.77
N GLY A 68 -15.77 -26.81 33.21
CA GLY A 68 -16.54 -26.62 34.44
C GLY A 68 -17.90 -27.33 34.41
N GLU A 69 -18.61 -27.31 33.28
CA GLU A 69 -19.86 -28.05 33.14
C GLU A 69 -19.65 -29.57 33.13
N LEU A 70 -18.63 -30.07 32.43
CA LEU A 70 -18.31 -31.50 32.37
C LEU A 70 -17.99 -32.09 33.75
N THR A 71 -17.33 -31.34 34.63
CA THR A 71 -17.08 -31.82 36.01
C THR A 71 -18.36 -32.11 36.79
N LYS A 72 -19.48 -31.44 36.45
CA LYS A 72 -20.78 -31.61 37.12
C LYS A 72 -21.63 -32.73 36.50
N LEU A 73 -21.30 -33.17 35.28
CA LEU A 73 -22.07 -34.20 34.58
C LEU A 73 -21.77 -35.59 35.14
N SER A 74 -22.84 -36.34 35.42
CA SER A 74 -22.82 -37.78 35.71
C SER A 74 -22.79 -38.58 34.39
N GLU A 75 -21.79 -38.31 33.57
CA GLU A 75 -21.56 -38.95 32.27
C GLU A 75 -20.61 -40.15 32.40
N TYR A 76 -20.74 -41.13 31.51
CA TYR A 76 -19.93 -42.34 31.52
C TYR A 76 -18.44 -42.07 31.27
N SER A 77 -17.58 -42.90 31.85
CA SER A 77 -16.14 -42.63 31.92
C SER A 77 -15.46 -42.49 30.55
N SER A 78 -15.77 -43.38 29.61
CA SER A 78 -15.12 -43.37 28.29
C SER A 78 -15.71 -42.27 27.39
N ASN A 79 -17.02 -42.07 27.44
CA ASN A 79 -17.70 -41.00 26.71
C ASN A 79 -17.30 -39.59 27.20
N LYS A 80 -17.29 -39.38 28.53
CA LYS A 80 -16.86 -38.14 29.17
C LYS A 80 -15.43 -37.77 28.80
N ARG A 81 -14.53 -38.74 28.67
CA ARG A 81 -13.14 -38.53 28.24
C ARG A 81 -13.05 -38.00 26.81
N VAL A 82 -13.85 -38.54 25.89
CA VAL A 82 -13.89 -38.03 24.49
C VAL A 82 -14.42 -36.60 24.46
N TRP A 83 -15.49 -36.32 25.21
CA TRP A 83 -16.05 -34.97 25.30
C TRP A 83 -15.05 -33.98 25.90
N ASP A 84 -14.38 -34.35 26.99
CA ASP A 84 -13.34 -33.53 27.62
C ASP A 84 -12.18 -33.21 26.65
N GLN A 85 -11.76 -34.18 25.82
CA GLN A 85 -10.75 -33.93 24.79
C GLN A 85 -11.21 -32.91 23.74
N ILE A 86 -12.49 -32.93 23.33
CA ILE A 86 -13.05 -31.93 22.41
C ILE A 86 -12.96 -30.53 23.01
N VAL A 87 -13.30 -30.40 24.29
CA VAL A 87 -13.24 -29.11 24.97
C VAL A 87 -11.79 -28.65 25.16
N SER A 88 -10.90 -29.53 25.62
CA SER A 88 -9.46 -29.30 25.78
C SER A 88 -8.79 -28.80 24.50
N THR A 89 -9.23 -29.30 23.35
CA THR A 89 -8.66 -28.91 22.06
C THR A 89 -9.02 -27.47 21.67
N GLY A 90 -10.05 -26.88 22.25
CA GLY A 90 -10.32 -25.44 22.13
C GLY A 90 -9.15 -24.57 22.61
N GLU A 91 -8.47 -24.95 23.69
CA GLU A 91 -7.27 -24.25 24.18
C GLU A 91 -6.09 -24.43 23.21
N GLN A 92 -5.89 -25.65 22.68
CA GLN A 92 -4.83 -25.90 21.69
C GLN A 92 -5.03 -25.09 20.41
N MET A 93 -6.28 -24.94 19.94
CA MET A 93 -6.61 -24.08 18.82
C MET A 93 -6.35 -22.61 19.15
N ALA A 94 -6.69 -22.19 20.36
CA ALA A 94 -6.41 -20.84 20.84
C ALA A 94 -4.90 -20.57 20.84
N ASP A 95 -4.06 -21.53 21.18
CA ASP A 95 -2.60 -21.37 21.17
C ASP A 95 -2.02 -21.23 19.75
N ILE A 96 -2.57 -21.95 18.77
CA ILE A 96 -2.21 -21.76 17.34
C ILE A 96 -2.52 -20.32 16.91
N HIS A 97 -3.74 -19.85 17.17
CA HIS A 97 -4.16 -18.50 16.80
C HIS A 97 -3.43 -17.41 17.60
N GLN A 98 -3.09 -17.67 18.86
CA GLN A 98 -2.26 -16.78 19.67
C GLN A 98 -0.87 -16.63 19.07
N THR A 99 -0.28 -17.72 18.55
CA THR A 99 1.01 -17.69 17.87
C THR A 99 0.96 -16.81 16.62
N ILE A 100 -0.15 -16.87 15.84
CA ILE A 100 -0.37 -15.99 14.69
C ILE A 100 -0.45 -14.53 15.14
N ALA A 101 -1.26 -14.24 16.16
CA ALA A 101 -1.46 -12.90 16.70
C ALA A 101 -0.16 -12.28 17.24
N SER A 102 0.62 -13.06 17.99
CA SER A 102 1.92 -12.67 18.52
C SER A 102 2.93 -12.43 17.39
N ASN A 103 3.02 -13.29 16.37
CA ASN A 103 3.91 -13.03 15.24
C ASN A 103 3.56 -11.75 14.47
N LEU A 104 2.27 -11.44 14.32
CA LEU A 104 1.85 -10.15 13.76
C LEU A 104 2.33 -8.98 14.63
N HIS A 105 2.12 -9.05 15.94
CA HIS A 105 2.42 -7.97 16.87
C HIS A 105 3.91 -7.79 17.19
N ASP A 106 4.63 -8.89 17.41
CA ASP A 106 6.00 -8.92 17.92
C ASP A 106 7.05 -8.99 16.81
N ASN A 107 6.69 -9.50 15.63
CA ASN A 107 7.64 -9.65 14.51
C ASN A 107 7.33 -8.71 13.34
N ILE A 108 6.10 -8.71 12.82
CA ILE A 108 5.77 -7.93 11.61
C ILE A 108 5.63 -6.43 11.94
N GLN A 109 4.89 -6.07 12.98
CA GLN A 109 4.69 -4.66 13.33
C GLN A 109 6.00 -3.91 13.66
N PRO A 110 6.94 -4.46 14.45
CA PRO A 110 8.19 -3.76 14.74
C PRO A 110 9.05 -3.60 13.49
N LYS A 111 9.10 -4.59 12.60
CA LYS A 111 9.79 -4.48 11.31
C LYS A 111 9.23 -3.33 10.46
N LEU A 112 7.90 -3.22 10.34
CA LEU A 112 7.25 -2.12 9.62
C LEU A 112 7.58 -0.76 10.22
N LYS A 113 7.43 -0.62 11.54
CA LYS A 113 7.70 0.62 12.27
C LYS A 113 9.17 1.05 12.15
N GLN A 114 10.09 0.10 12.33
CA GLN A 114 11.52 0.35 12.25
C GLN A 114 11.95 0.72 10.83
N TRP A 115 11.53 -0.04 9.81
CA TRP A 115 11.86 0.28 8.42
C TRP A 115 11.31 1.65 8.01
N LYS A 116 10.08 1.99 8.42
CA LYS A 116 9.51 3.32 8.18
C LYS A 116 10.36 4.41 8.82
N LYS A 117 10.74 4.24 10.09
CA LYS A 117 11.58 5.19 10.83
C LYS A 117 12.92 5.42 10.14
N ASP A 118 13.57 4.35 9.67
CA ASP A 118 14.91 4.41 9.08
C ASP A 118 14.93 4.99 7.65
N ASN A 119 13.82 4.88 6.92
CA ASN A 119 13.77 5.27 5.50
C ASN A 119 12.95 6.54 5.23
N TYR A 120 12.11 6.98 6.18
CA TYR A 120 11.26 8.16 6.05
C TYR A 120 11.53 9.19 7.15
N GLU A 121 12.77 9.65 7.24
CA GLU A 121 13.16 10.69 8.20
C GLU A 121 12.56 12.05 7.82
N LYS A 122 11.87 12.69 8.77
CA LYS A 122 11.36 14.06 8.65
C LYS A 122 12.32 15.05 9.30
N SER A 123 12.41 16.25 8.72
CA SER A 123 13.01 17.41 9.40
C SER A 123 11.94 18.06 10.29
N PHE A 124 11.33 19.18 9.88
CA PHE A 124 10.19 19.79 10.61
C PHE A 124 8.82 19.39 10.05
N ILE A 125 8.66 19.35 8.72
CA ILE A 125 7.40 19.03 8.04
C ILE A 125 7.65 18.05 6.89
N ASN A 126 8.73 18.27 6.13
CA ASN A 126 9.06 17.52 4.93
C ASN A 126 10.02 16.36 5.22
N TYR A 127 9.96 15.32 4.38
CA TYR A 127 10.94 14.25 4.40
C TYR A 127 12.27 14.72 3.83
N LYS A 128 13.38 14.34 4.48
CA LYS A 128 14.72 14.76 4.04
C LYS A 128 15.05 14.24 2.64
N LYS A 129 14.74 12.96 2.36
CA LYS A 129 14.99 12.35 1.05
C LYS A 129 14.15 12.98 -0.07
N SER A 130 12.90 13.39 0.19
CA SER A 130 12.11 14.17 -0.78
C SER A 130 12.84 15.43 -1.21
N LYS A 131 13.37 16.19 -0.24
CA LYS A 131 14.10 17.43 -0.50
C LYS A 131 15.44 17.20 -1.20
N GLU A 132 16.08 16.06 -0.95
CA GLU A 132 17.28 15.64 -1.68
C GLU A 132 16.95 15.39 -3.16
N PHE A 133 15.93 14.57 -3.45
CA PHE A 133 15.49 14.30 -4.82
C PHE A 133 15.00 15.56 -5.56
N GLU A 134 14.22 16.41 -4.89
CA GLU A 134 13.77 17.70 -5.44
C GLU A 134 14.96 18.54 -5.87
N LYS A 135 15.98 18.68 -5.00
CA LYS A 135 17.19 19.43 -5.31
C LYS A 135 17.98 18.81 -6.47
N GLU A 136 18.09 17.48 -6.54
CA GLU A 136 18.77 16.80 -7.65
C GLU A 136 18.07 17.08 -8.98
N PHE A 137 16.74 16.95 -9.04
CA PHE A 137 15.97 17.25 -10.25
C PHE A 137 16.03 18.74 -10.62
N ASP A 138 15.86 19.64 -9.65
CA ASP A 138 15.92 21.09 -9.86
C ASP A 138 17.27 21.51 -10.47
N ASN A 139 18.37 20.97 -9.95
CA ASN A 139 19.70 21.28 -10.44
C ASN A 139 19.88 20.89 -11.92
N VAL A 140 19.31 19.75 -12.32
CA VAL A 140 19.37 19.27 -13.71
C VAL A 140 18.40 20.04 -14.60
N GLN A 141 17.18 20.32 -14.13
CA GLN A 141 16.13 20.90 -14.95
C GLN A 141 16.23 22.42 -15.09
N LYS A 142 16.84 23.13 -14.13
CA LYS A 142 16.92 24.60 -14.16
C LYS A 142 17.55 25.18 -15.44
N PRO A 143 18.69 24.68 -15.97
CA PRO A 143 19.21 25.16 -17.25
C PRO A 143 18.28 24.86 -18.43
N TRP A 144 17.62 23.70 -18.42
CA TRP A 144 16.67 23.30 -19.46
C TRP A 144 15.42 24.18 -19.45
N SER A 145 14.84 24.47 -18.29
CA SER A 145 13.71 25.38 -18.14
C SER A 145 14.03 26.78 -18.67
N LYS A 146 15.23 27.32 -18.37
CA LYS A 146 15.67 28.61 -18.91
C LYS A 146 15.78 28.62 -20.44
N LEU A 147 16.23 27.51 -21.04
CA LEU A 147 16.27 27.36 -22.49
C LEU A 147 14.86 27.35 -23.09
N LEU A 148 13.93 26.61 -22.48
CA LEU A 148 12.52 26.57 -22.91
C LEU A 148 11.83 27.94 -22.76
N GLU A 149 12.11 28.67 -21.67
CA GLU A 149 11.65 30.06 -21.48
C GLU A 149 12.17 30.97 -22.59
N SER A 150 13.48 30.89 -22.90
CA SER A 150 14.10 31.67 -23.99
C SER A 150 13.48 31.36 -25.36
N ILE A 151 13.17 30.09 -25.63
CA ILE A 151 12.46 29.66 -26.85
C ILE A 151 11.04 30.25 -26.87
N HIS A 152 10.35 30.22 -25.73
CA HIS A 152 9.01 30.79 -25.62
C HIS A 152 8.98 32.29 -25.89
N GLU A 153 9.91 33.05 -25.30
CA GLU A 153 10.07 34.50 -25.55
C GLU A 153 10.40 34.79 -27.02
N ALA A 154 11.34 34.04 -27.61
CA ALA A 154 11.71 34.20 -29.02
C ALA A 154 10.53 33.91 -29.95
N LYS A 155 9.73 32.88 -29.65
CA LYS A 155 8.48 32.56 -30.36
C LYS A 155 7.47 33.70 -30.26
N GLN A 156 7.23 34.22 -29.05
CA GLN A 156 6.30 35.33 -28.83
C GLN A 156 6.74 36.58 -29.61
N ASN A 157 8.02 36.92 -29.57
CA ASN A 157 8.55 38.07 -30.30
C ASN A 157 8.44 37.89 -31.82
N TYR A 158 8.78 36.71 -32.35
CA TYR A 158 8.61 36.38 -33.77
C TYR A 158 7.14 36.50 -34.20
N HIS A 159 6.19 35.97 -33.42
CA HIS A 159 4.76 36.07 -33.72
C HIS A 159 4.25 37.52 -33.66
N ARG A 160 4.70 38.30 -32.67
CA ARG A 160 4.35 39.72 -32.53
C ARG A 160 4.81 40.52 -33.75
N LEU A 161 6.07 40.38 -34.14
CA LEU A 161 6.62 41.08 -35.31
C LEU A 161 5.98 40.59 -36.61
N SER A 162 5.69 39.30 -36.74
CA SER A 162 4.98 38.76 -37.91
C SER A 162 3.56 39.34 -38.05
N LYS A 163 2.87 39.58 -36.93
CA LYS A 163 1.57 40.26 -36.92
C LYS A 163 1.70 41.73 -37.33
N LEU A 164 2.72 42.43 -36.83
CA LEU A 164 3.01 43.82 -37.20
C LEU A 164 3.35 43.94 -38.69
N LEU A 165 4.15 43.03 -39.24
CA LEU A 165 4.50 43.02 -40.67
C LEU A 165 3.25 42.94 -41.55
N LYS A 166 2.29 42.07 -41.21
CA LYS A 166 1.00 41.98 -41.92
C LYS A 166 0.21 43.30 -41.87
N GLN A 167 0.26 44.02 -40.75
CA GLN A 167 -0.40 45.33 -40.61
C GLN A 167 0.29 46.38 -41.48
N CYS A 168 1.63 46.42 -41.49
CA CYS A 168 2.40 47.33 -42.34
C CYS A 168 2.22 47.02 -43.84
N GLU A 169 2.11 45.73 -44.21
CA GLU A 169 1.81 45.30 -45.57
C GLU A 169 0.43 45.80 -46.01
N GLN A 170 -0.60 45.63 -45.16
CA GLN A 170 -1.93 46.15 -45.44
C GLN A 170 -1.94 47.67 -45.55
N GLN A 171 -1.23 48.38 -44.68
CA GLN A 171 -1.10 49.84 -44.73
C GLN A 171 -0.42 50.31 -46.04
N LYS A 172 0.60 49.59 -46.50
CA LYS A 172 1.29 49.87 -47.77
C LYS A 172 0.39 49.58 -48.98
N SER A 173 -0.40 48.51 -48.96
CA SER A 173 -1.30 48.12 -50.04
C SER A 173 -2.56 48.97 -50.13
N SER A 174 -3.06 49.50 -49.01
CA SER A 174 -4.25 50.36 -48.93
C SER A 174 -3.92 51.85 -48.98
N MET A 175 -2.71 52.21 -49.40
CA MET A 175 -2.21 53.58 -49.42
C MET A 175 -2.90 54.40 -50.54
N PRO A 176 -3.53 55.54 -50.22
CA PRO A 176 -4.16 56.42 -51.21
C PRO A 176 -3.16 57.02 -52.20
N ALA A 177 -3.61 57.34 -53.42
CA ALA A 177 -2.76 57.87 -54.48
C ALA A 177 -2.30 59.33 -54.25
N ASP A 178 -2.95 60.06 -53.35
CA ASP A 178 -2.70 61.46 -52.99
C ASP A 178 -1.78 61.64 -51.77
N VAL A 179 -1.24 60.54 -51.22
CA VAL A 179 -0.29 60.58 -50.10
C VAL A 179 1.01 61.31 -50.52
N PRO A 180 1.52 62.26 -49.72
CA PRO A 180 2.79 62.94 -50.00
C PRO A 180 3.95 61.95 -50.16
N SER A 181 4.86 62.22 -51.09
CA SER A 181 6.02 61.36 -51.39
C SER A 181 6.89 61.05 -50.15
N GLU A 182 7.03 62.01 -49.24
CA GLU A 182 7.76 61.84 -47.99
C GLU A 182 7.07 60.82 -47.06
N THR A 183 5.75 60.91 -46.91
CA THR A 183 4.93 59.97 -46.13
C THR A 183 4.93 58.58 -46.75
N GLN A 184 4.87 58.50 -48.08
CA GLN A 184 4.97 57.23 -48.81
C GLN A 184 6.31 56.53 -48.54
N LYS A 185 7.41 57.30 -48.58
CA LYS A 185 8.75 56.79 -48.25
C LYS A 185 8.81 56.28 -46.81
N GLN A 186 8.27 57.02 -45.84
CA GLN A 186 8.24 56.61 -44.43
C GLN A 186 7.48 55.28 -44.22
N ILE A 187 6.34 55.07 -44.89
CA ILE A 187 5.56 53.83 -44.81
C ILE A 187 6.37 52.65 -45.38
N VAL A 188 7.03 52.86 -46.52
CA VAL A 188 7.88 51.84 -47.16
C VAL A 188 9.10 51.52 -46.30
N ASP A 189 9.80 52.53 -45.78
CA ASP A 189 10.98 52.36 -44.91
C ASP A 189 10.61 51.61 -43.61
N HIS A 190 9.48 51.96 -42.99
CA HIS A 190 8.97 51.25 -41.80
C HIS A 190 8.63 49.79 -42.11
N TYR A 191 8.00 49.51 -43.26
CA TYR A 191 7.73 48.13 -43.71
C TYR A 191 9.04 47.34 -43.88
N ILE A 192 10.06 47.93 -44.51
CA ILE A 192 11.37 47.29 -44.71
C ILE A 192 12.02 46.97 -43.36
N GLN A 193 12.00 47.93 -42.42
CA GLN A 193 12.55 47.72 -41.07
C GLN A 193 11.85 46.58 -40.34
N VAL A 194 10.51 46.59 -40.30
CA VAL A 194 9.73 45.52 -39.64
C VAL A 194 9.98 44.17 -40.31
N SER A 195 10.17 44.13 -41.63
CA SER A 195 10.51 42.90 -42.35
C SER A 195 11.87 42.35 -41.93
N LEU A 196 12.89 43.21 -41.80
CA LEU A 196 14.21 42.81 -41.32
C LEU A 196 14.17 42.31 -39.86
N ASP A 197 13.37 42.98 -39.01
CA ASP A 197 13.17 42.58 -37.62
C ASP A 197 12.50 41.20 -37.51
N VAL A 198 11.52 40.91 -38.38
CA VAL A 198 10.88 39.58 -38.47
C VAL A 198 11.89 38.50 -38.83
N ASP A 199 12.74 38.72 -39.83
CA ASP A 199 13.74 37.74 -40.25
C ASP A 199 14.80 37.51 -39.16
N THR A 200 15.20 38.56 -38.46
CA THR A 200 16.08 38.47 -37.28
C THR A 200 15.45 37.65 -36.16
N ALA A 201 14.18 37.94 -35.83
CA ALA A 201 13.44 37.19 -34.81
C ALA A 201 13.21 35.72 -35.20
N ARG A 202 12.93 35.44 -36.49
CA ARG A 202 12.80 34.09 -37.03
C ARG A 202 14.11 33.31 -36.87
N THR A 203 15.23 33.91 -37.27
CA THR A 203 16.55 33.28 -37.19
C THR A 203 16.91 32.94 -35.75
N ARG A 204 16.67 33.88 -34.82
CA ARG A 204 16.88 33.63 -33.38
C ARG A 204 16.00 32.50 -32.85
N TYR A 205 14.71 32.48 -33.20
CA TYR A 205 13.79 31.42 -32.76
C TYR A 205 14.21 30.05 -33.32
N GLN A 206 14.55 29.97 -34.60
CA GLN A 206 15.03 28.74 -35.24
C GLN A 206 16.35 28.25 -34.63
N HIS A 207 17.27 29.17 -34.31
CA HIS A 207 18.54 28.83 -33.66
C HIS A 207 18.30 28.16 -32.30
N LEU A 208 17.49 28.77 -31.43
CA LEU A 208 17.17 28.19 -30.11
C LEU A 208 16.44 26.84 -30.21
N LEU A 209 15.59 26.65 -31.24
CA LEU A 209 14.94 25.36 -31.47
C LEU A 209 15.93 24.23 -31.81
N ARG A 210 17.12 24.55 -32.35
CA ARG A 210 18.15 23.53 -32.62
C ARG A 210 18.71 22.94 -31.33
N ASP A 211 18.71 23.69 -30.23
CA ASP A 211 19.23 23.22 -28.94
C ASP A 211 18.30 22.22 -28.24
N VAL A 212 17.03 22.14 -28.65
CA VAL A 212 16.04 21.17 -28.13
C VAL A 212 15.69 20.05 -29.11
N ALA A 213 16.35 20.01 -30.27
CA ALA A 213 16.18 18.95 -31.24
C ALA A 213 16.67 17.60 -30.67
N PRO A 214 16.12 16.44 -31.09
CA PRO A 214 16.51 15.12 -30.57
C PRO A 214 18.03 14.81 -30.60
N GLY A 215 18.76 15.38 -31.56
CA GLY A 215 20.22 15.20 -31.69
C GLY A 215 21.06 16.29 -31.03
N ALA A 216 20.45 17.24 -30.33
CA ALA A 216 21.16 18.36 -29.71
C ALA A 216 21.84 17.92 -28.41
N GLU A 217 23.09 18.33 -28.22
CA GLU A 217 23.87 18.00 -27.03
C GLU A 217 23.18 18.47 -25.74
N ALA A 218 22.54 19.65 -25.77
CA ALA A 218 21.81 20.19 -24.62
C ALA A 218 20.64 19.30 -24.21
N ARG A 219 19.87 18.77 -25.18
CA ARG A 219 18.78 17.83 -24.93
C ARG A 219 19.30 16.49 -24.42
N GLN A 220 20.30 15.92 -25.08
CA GLN A 220 20.87 14.62 -24.71
C GLN A 220 21.42 14.65 -23.28
N ARG A 221 22.16 15.71 -22.93
CA ARG A 221 22.68 15.92 -21.57
C ARG A 221 21.55 16.07 -20.54
N TYR A 222 20.52 16.84 -20.86
CA TYR A 222 19.35 16.99 -19.97
C TYR A 222 18.63 15.66 -19.75
N GLU A 223 18.30 14.93 -20.82
CA GLU A 223 17.59 13.65 -20.72
C GLU A 223 18.43 12.60 -19.98
N ALA A 224 19.75 12.53 -20.23
CA ALA A 224 20.65 11.62 -19.53
C ALA A 224 20.70 11.91 -18.03
N ASN A 225 20.95 13.17 -17.64
CA ASN A 225 21.06 13.57 -16.24
C ASN A 225 19.71 13.42 -15.50
N MET A 226 18.58 13.75 -16.15
CA MET A 226 17.25 13.53 -15.56
C MET A 226 16.99 12.03 -15.35
N THR A 227 17.45 11.18 -16.27
CA THR A 227 17.33 9.73 -16.16
C THR A 227 18.18 9.17 -15.02
N GLU A 228 19.38 9.72 -14.80
CA GLU A 228 20.24 9.36 -13.66
C GLU A 228 19.56 9.65 -12.32
N VAL A 229 19.04 10.86 -12.12
CA VAL A 229 18.28 11.21 -10.89
C VAL A 229 17.04 10.33 -10.76
N PHE A 230 16.33 10.05 -11.86
CA PHE A 230 15.20 9.12 -11.85
C PHE A 230 15.60 7.72 -11.37
N GLN A 231 16.76 7.20 -11.79
CA GLN A 231 17.29 5.91 -11.33
C GLN A 231 17.51 5.88 -9.81
N HIS A 232 17.93 6.99 -9.19
CA HIS A 232 18.01 7.08 -7.73
C HIS A 232 16.64 6.90 -7.06
N THR A 233 15.59 7.55 -7.60
CA THR A 233 14.22 7.38 -7.08
C THR A 233 13.68 5.96 -7.31
N GLN A 234 14.06 5.31 -8.41
CA GLN A 234 13.71 3.92 -8.71
C GLN A 234 14.41 2.93 -7.77
N ALA A 235 15.69 3.16 -7.47
CA ALA A 235 16.45 2.33 -6.55
C ALA A 235 15.84 2.36 -5.14
N PHE A 236 15.42 3.54 -4.69
CA PHE A 236 14.71 3.65 -3.41
C PHE A 236 13.35 2.92 -3.43
N GLU A 237 12.55 3.11 -4.48
CA GLU A 237 11.25 2.43 -4.57
C GLU A 237 11.41 0.91 -4.63
N ARG A 238 12.44 0.40 -5.32
CA ARG A 238 12.78 -1.02 -5.31
C ARG A 238 13.02 -1.54 -3.89
N LYS A 239 13.80 -0.81 -3.07
CA LYS A 239 14.03 -1.15 -1.66
C LYS A 239 12.72 -1.28 -0.87
N ARG A 240 11.75 -0.39 -1.10
CA ARG A 240 10.43 -0.44 -0.47
C ARG A 240 9.62 -1.65 -0.92
N LEU A 241 9.61 -1.94 -2.22
CA LEU A 241 8.87 -3.07 -2.79
C LEU A 241 9.45 -4.42 -2.34
N ASP A 242 10.77 -4.55 -2.30
CA ASP A 242 11.43 -5.74 -1.78
C ASP A 242 11.12 -5.94 -0.29
N PHE A 243 11.14 -4.86 0.50
CA PHE A 243 10.72 -4.92 1.90
C PHE A 243 9.25 -5.36 2.07
N PHE A 244 8.33 -4.87 1.23
CA PHE A 244 6.93 -5.32 1.25
C PHE A 244 6.84 -6.82 0.97
N LYS A 245 7.59 -7.31 -0.01
CA LYS A 245 7.66 -8.74 -0.33
C LYS A 245 8.16 -9.56 0.87
N ASP A 246 9.15 -9.08 1.60
CA ASP A 246 9.65 -9.75 2.81
C ASP A 246 8.58 -9.81 3.91
N ILE A 247 7.88 -8.69 4.15
CA ILE A 247 6.76 -8.65 5.11
C ILE A 247 5.65 -9.62 4.74
N PHE A 248 5.24 -9.67 3.46
CA PHE A 248 4.23 -10.63 3.00
C PHE A 248 4.69 -12.07 3.15
N THR A 249 5.98 -12.33 2.92
CA THR A 249 6.58 -13.65 3.10
C THR A 249 6.56 -14.07 4.57
N ASP A 250 6.91 -13.18 5.50
CA ASP A 250 6.85 -13.43 6.94
C ASP A 250 5.42 -13.68 7.43
N TYR A 251 4.46 -12.96 6.88
CA TYR A 251 3.04 -13.21 7.16
C TYR A 251 2.59 -14.58 6.66
N ILE A 252 2.96 -14.99 5.44
CA ILE A 252 2.65 -16.33 4.92
C ILE A 252 3.25 -17.41 5.81
N LYS A 253 4.52 -17.27 6.23
CA LYS A 253 5.18 -18.20 7.16
C LYS A 253 4.43 -18.29 8.49
N THR A 254 3.90 -17.17 8.98
CA THR A 254 3.11 -17.14 10.22
C THR A 254 1.89 -18.06 10.14
N LEU A 255 1.25 -18.17 8.97
CA LEU A 255 0.08 -19.02 8.75
C LEU A 255 0.40 -20.51 8.60
N GLN A 256 1.67 -20.89 8.39
CA GLN A 256 2.08 -22.28 8.13
C GLN A 256 2.16 -23.10 9.43
N GLN A 257 1.06 -23.23 10.17
CA GLN A 257 0.96 -23.95 11.44
C GLN A 257 0.51 -25.42 11.29
N GLN A 258 0.77 -26.02 10.11
CA GLN A 258 0.16 -27.29 9.71
C GLN A 258 0.54 -28.48 10.61
N ALA A 259 1.78 -28.52 11.10
CA ALA A 259 2.22 -29.60 11.99
C ALA A 259 1.47 -29.60 13.33
N VAL A 260 1.21 -28.41 13.89
CA VAL A 260 0.49 -28.26 15.17
C VAL A 260 -0.98 -28.65 15.02
N PHE A 261 -1.60 -28.21 13.92
CA PHE A 261 -2.98 -28.56 13.60
C PHE A 261 -3.15 -30.07 13.33
N ASN A 262 -2.22 -30.70 12.59
CA ASN A 262 -2.29 -32.14 12.34
C ASN A 262 -2.13 -32.94 13.63
N LYS A 263 -1.18 -32.56 14.50
CA LYS A 263 -1.02 -33.22 15.81
C LYS A 263 -2.31 -33.13 16.64
N MET A 264 -2.97 -31.98 16.64
CA MET A 264 -4.25 -31.78 17.32
C MET A 264 -5.33 -32.76 16.79
N LEU A 265 -5.41 -32.93 15.47
CA LEU A 265 -6.33 -33.90 14.85
C LEU A 265 -5.98 -35.36 15.20
N ASP A 266 -4.69 -35.70 15.25
CA ASP A 266 -4.26 -37.05 15.63
C ASP A 266 -4.62 -37.36 17.09
N ASP A 267 -4.52 -36.37 17.98
CA ASP A 267 -4.89 -36.50 19.39
C ASP A 267 -6.41 -36.72 19.56
N TYR A 268 -7.24 -36.06 18.75
CA TYR A 268 -8.69 -36.33 18.66
C TYR A 268 -8.99 -37.79 18.32
N VAL A 269 -8.40 -38.27 17.23
CA VAL A 269 -8.64 -39.64 16.73
C VAL A 269 -8.23 -40.66 17.79
N ARG A 270 -7.08 -40.43 18.44
CA ARG A 270 -6.56 -41.31 19.49
C ARG A 270 -7.48 -41.39 20.70
N VAL A 271 -8.01 -40.27 21.17
CA VAL A 271 -8.93 -40.30 22.33
C VAL A 271 -10.27 -40.93 21.95
N LEU A 272 -10.78 -40.65 20.75
CA LEU A 272 -12.02 -41.26 20.26
C LEU A 272 -11.92 -42.80 20.24
N GLN A 273 -10.76 -43.35 19.88
CA GLN A 273 -10.50 -44.80 19.92
C GLN A 273 -10.59 -45.40 21.33
N THR A 274 -10.53 -44.60 22.39
CA THR A 274 -10.69 -45.07 23.79
C THR A 274 -12.15 -45.18 24.23
N HIS A 275 -13.09 -44.76 23.39
CA HIS A 275 -14.52 -44.90 23.65
C HIS A 275 -14.93 -46.38 23.71
N ASN A 276 -15.63 -46.78 24.78
CA ASN A 276 -16.01 -48.15 25.05
C ASN A 276 -17.46 -48.21 25.55
N THR A 277 -18.41 -48.22 24.61
CA THR A 277 -19.84 -48.30 24.93
C THR A 277 -20.20 -49.51 25.80
N PRO A 278 -19.78 -50.75 25.48
CA PRO A 278 -20.10 -51.90 26.33
C PRO A 278 -19.55 -51.74 27.76
N GLY A 279 -18.30 -51.30 27.91
CA GLY A 279 -17.69 -51.10 29.22
C GLY A 279 -18.40 -50.05 30.08
N ASP A 280 -18.85 -48.96 29.46
CA ASP A 280 -19.63 -47.92 30.15
C ASP A 280 -21.02 -48.43 30.59
N LEU A 281 -21.70 -49.23 29.75
CA LEU A 281 -22.98 -49.87 30.11
C LEU A 281 -22.83 -50.93 31.20
N ASP A 282 -21.78 -51.74 31.14
CA ASP A 282 -21.46 -52.74 32.16
C ASP A 282 -21.17 -52.08 33.51
N ALA A 283 -20.46 -50.94 33.52
CA ALA A 283 -20.21 -50.17 34.72
C ALA A 283 -21.53 -49.67 35.35
N TRP A 284 -22.50 -49.20 34.55
CA TRP A 284 -23.82 -48.81 35.06
C TRP A 284 -24.58 -49.99 35.67
N TYR A 285 -24.65 -51.10 34.92
CA TYR A 285 -25.37 -52.29 35.34
C TYR A 285 -24.89 -52.80 36.70
N ASN A 286 -23.57 -52.80 36.93
CA ASN A 286 -22.97 -53.31 38.16
C ASN A 286 -23.04 -52.34 39.34
N ASN A 287 -23.03 -51.02 39.10
CA ASN A 287 -23.02 -50.01 40.17
C ASN A 287 -24.41 -49.48 40.54
N HIS A 288 -25.35 -49.51 39.60
CA HIS A 288 -26.70 -48.93 39.76
C HIS A 288 -27.83 -49.83 39.28
N GLY A 289 -27.52 -50.92 38.58
CA GLY A 289 -28.51 -51.83 37.99
C GLY A 289 -28.62 -53.18 38.73
N PRO A 290 -29.15 -54.21 38.04
CA PRO A 290 -29.35 -55.54 38.62
C PRO A 290 -28.08 -56.26 39.09
N GLY A 291 -26.89 -55.80 38.70
CA GLY A 291 -25.61 -56.32 39.21
C GLY A 291 -25.28 -55.87 40.64
N THR A 292 -26.04 -54.91 41.19
CA THR A 292 -25.87 -54.46 42.57
C THR A 292 -26.36 -55.49 43.59
N LYS A 293 -25.73 -55.53 44.77
CA LYS A 293 -26.13 -56.43 45.85
C LYS A 293 -27.39 -55.91 46.54
N SER A 294 -28.51 -56.60 46.36
CA SER A 294 -29.74 -56.37 47.12
C SER A 294 -29.71 -57.09 48.47
N HIS A 295 -30.10 -56.38 49.53
CA HIS A 295 -30.40 -56.98 50.83
C HIS A 295 -31.91 -57.16 50.91
N TYR A 296 -32.36 -58.41 50.79
CA TYR A 296 -33.77 -58.74 50.90
C TYR A 296 -34.15 -58.89 52.38
N PRO A 297 -35.36 -58.46 52.78
CA PRO A 297 -35.84 -58.68 54.13
C PRO A 297 -35.78 -60.16 54.51
N ILE A 298 -35.20 -60.44 55.66
CA ILE A 298 -35.25 -61.75 56.31
C ILE A 298 -36.05 -61.61 57.61
N TYR A 299 -36.41 -62.74 58.21
CA TYR A 299 -37.04 -62.71 59.52
C TYR A 299 -36.11 -62.07 60.56
N GLU A 300 -36.61 -61.07 61.29
CA GLU A 300 -35.94 -60.41 62.41
C GLU A 300 -36.80 -60.60 63.66
N GLU A 301 -36.18 -61.05 64.76
CA GLU A 301 -36.86 -61.25 66.04
C GLU A 301 -37.12 -59.91 66.72
N TYR A 302 -38.26 -59.77 67.42
CA TYR A 302 -38.64 -58.52 68.07
C TYR A 302 -37.58 -58.09 69.10
N GLN A 303 -37.03 -56.90 68.93
CA GLN A 303 -36.15 -56.26 69.91
C GLN A 303 -36.85 -55.02 70.48
N GLU A 304 -36.96 -54.95 71.81
CA GLU A 304 -37.69 -53.91 72.55
C GLU A 304 -37.00 -52.52 72.48
N THR A 305 -35.87 -52.42 71.78
CA THR A 305 -35.13 -51.17 71.57
C THR A 305 -34.78 -51.00 70.09
N LEU A 306 -35.73 -50.41 69.35
CA LEU A 306 -35.54 -49.65 68.12
C LEU A 306 -36.33 -48.35 68.28
#